data_AF-X1TBF6-F1
#
_entry.id   AF-X1TBF6-F1
#
_cell.length_a   1.000
_cell.length_b   1.000
_cell.length_c   1.000
_cell.angle_alpha   90.00
_cell.angle_beta   90.00
_cell.angle_gamma   90.00
#
_symmetry.space_group_name_H-M   'P 1'
#
loop_
_entity.id
_entity.type
_entity.pdbx_description
1 polymer ?
#
loop_
_entity_poly.entity_id
_entity_poly.type
_entity_poly.pdbx_seq_one_letter_code
_entity_poly.pdbx_strand_id
1 'polypeptide(L)'
;MAEVTYYFNARGDAVWTDPDNIVDGDIGTFASTAAKGTAQTLTGNTCPATDLGIITKVEFRLYAYGDGDDRIDITPVFTGGNGD
;
A
#
# COMPACT_ATOMS: atom_id res chain seq x y z
N MET A 1 3.99 -22.03 11.10
CA MET A 1 4.04 -20.64 11.63
C MET A 1 2.69 -20.00 11.38
N ALA A 2 2.26 -19.10 12.27
CA ALA A 2 1.07 -18.30 12.02
C ALA A 2 1.35 -17.31 10.88
N GLU A 3 0.36 -17.09 10.04
CA GLU A 3 0.40 -16.07 9.00
C GLU A 3 0.44 -14.68 9.64
N VAL A 4 1.29 -13.78 9.12
CA VAL A 4 1.39 -12.40 9.58
C VAL A 4 0.98 -11.47 8.45
N THR A 5 -0.01 -10.61 8.71
CA THR A 5 -0.47 -9.58 7.77
C THR A 5 0.16 -8.23 8.12
N TYR A 6 0.66 -7.53 7.10
CA TYR A 6 1.20 -6.16 7.21
C TYR A 6 0.34 -5.18 6.41
N TYR A 7 0.31 -3.92 6.85
CA TYR A 7 -0.53 -2.86 6.28
C TYR A 7 0.30 -1.61 5.96
N PHE A 8 -0.08 -0.85 4.94
CA PHE A 8 0.44 0.50 4.77
C PHE A 8 -0.06 1.41 5.90
N ASN A 9 0.82 2.24 6.43
CA ASN A 9 0.53 3.11 7.58
C ASN A 9 1.12 4.52 7.41
N ALA A 10 1.69 4.83 6.25
CA ALA A 10 2.23 6.15 5.94
C ALA A 10 2.18 6.46 4.43
N ARG A 11 2.01 7.75 4.12
CA ARG A 11 1.98 8.29 2.76
C ARG A 11 2.86 9.53 2.63
N GLY A 12 3.18 9.90 1.38
CA GLY A 12 3.79 11.17 1.02
C GLY A 12 2.76 12.29 0.91
N ASP A 13 3.16 13.39 0.24
CA ASP A 13 2.32 14.57 0.04
C ASP A 13 0.96 14.22 -0.59
N ALA A 14 -0.06 15.00 -0.21
CA ALA A 14 -1.42 14.80 -0.70
C ALA A 14 -1.51 15.16 -2.19
N VAL A 15 -1.79 14.16 -3.02
CA VAL A 15 -2.08 14.32 -4.45
C VAL A 15 -3.55 14.00 -4.74
N TRP A 16 -4.10 13.04 -3.99
CA TRP A 16 -5.49 12.60 -4.09
C TRP A 16 -6.38 13.36 -3.09
N THR A 17 -7.69 13.28 -3.31
CA THR A 17 -8.73 13.67 -2.34
C THR A 17 -8.81 12.62 -1.25
N ASP A 18 -8.86 13.06 0.01
CA ASP A 18 -8.91 12.24 1.22
C ASP A 18 -7.82 11.13 1.29
N PRO A 19 -6.54 11.46 1.03
CA PRO A 19 -5.48 10.46 0.86
C PRO A 19 -5.12 9.71 2.16
N ASP A 20 -5.52 10.24 3.32
CA ASP A 20 -5.33 9.58 4.62
C ASP A 20 -6.16 8.29 4.73
N ASN A 21 -7.27 8.20 3.99
CA ASN A 21 -8.12 6.99 3.95
C ASN A 21 -7.42 5.77 3.31
N ILE A 22 -6.22 5.94 2.72
CA ILE A 22 -5.45 4.83 2.13
C ILE A 22 -4.62 4.11 3.22
N VAL A 23 -4.35 4.77 4.35
CA VAL A 23 -3.43 4.30 5.39
C VAL A 23 -4.06 4.21 6.78
N ASP A 24 -5.38 4.41 6.88
CA ASP A 24 -6.15 4.43 8.14
C ASP A 24 -6.52 3.02 8.65
N GLY A 25 -6.45 2.01 7.78
CA GLY A 25 -6.81 0.63 8.09
C GLY A 25 -8.33 0.35 8.08
N ASP A 26 -9.14 1.32 7.67
CA ASP A 26 -10.59 1.17 7.49
C ASP A 26 -10.91 0.70 6.06
N ILE A 27 -11.92 -0.14 5.91
CA ILE A 27 -12.39 -0.67 4.62
C ILE A 27 -13.66 0.04 4.12
N GLY A 28 -14.22 0.93 4.92
CA GLY A 28 -15.40 1.74 4.57
C GLY A 28 -15.06 3.12 3.99
N THR A 29 -13.83 3.59 4.18
CA THR A 29 -13.33 4.88 3.69
C THR A 29 -12.50 4.67 2.42
N PHE A 30 -12.40 5.71 1.59
CA PHE A 30 -11.64 5.65 0.34
C PHE A 30 -11.05 7.00 -0.01
N ALA A 31 -9.91 6.98 -0.70
CA ALA A 31 -9.33 8.14 -1.36
C ALA A 31 -9.65 8.12 -2.86
N SER A 32 -9.60 9.26 -3.53
CA SER A 32 -9.94 9.35 -4.96
C SER A 32 -9.19 10.47 -5.67
N THR A 33 -9.13 10.45 -7.00
CA THR A 33 -8.62 11.55 -7.82
C THR A 33 -9.47 11.69 -9.08
N ALA A 34 -9.70 12.93 -9.53
CA ALA A 34 -10.31 13.22 -10.83
C ALA A 34 -9.26 13.46 -11.93
N ALA A 35 -7.98 13.49 -11.56
CA ALA A 35 -6.88 13.77 -12.47
C ALA A 35 -6.26 12.47 -12.98
N LYS A 36 -6.27 12.27 -14.30
CA LYS A 36 -5.67 11.09 -14.94
C LYS A 36 -4.15 11.10 -14.75
N GLY A 37 -3.60 9.93 -14.43
CA GLY A 37 -2.15 9.73 -14.31
C GLY A 37 -1.51 10.26 -13.03
N THR A 38 -2.29 10.68 -12.03
CA THR A 38 -1.75 11.12 -10.73
C THR A 38 -1.56 9.96 -9.76
N ALA A 39 -0.35 9.79 -9.23
CA ALA A 39 -0.04 8.75 -8.24
C ALA A 39 -0.02 9.31 -6.81
N GLN A 40 -0.58 8.57 -5.85
CA GLN A 40 -0.40 8.83 -4.42
C GLN A 40 0.71 7.92 -3.88
N THR A 41 1.77 8.52 -3.34
CA THR A 41 2.92 7.76 -2.79
C THR A 41 2.62 7.21 -1.41
N LEU A 42 2.86 5.92 -1.19
CA LEU A 42 2.86 5.26 0.12
C LEU A 42 4.29 5.05 0.59
N THR A 43 4.62 5.50 1.80
CA THR A 43 6.00 5.64 2.30
C THR A 43 6.34 4.71 3.46
N GLY A 44 5.36 3.98 3.99
CA GLY A 44 5.57 3.12 5.14
C GLY A 44 4.54 2.03 5.26
N ASN A 45 4.94 0.94 5.93
CA ASN A 45 4.08 -0.17 6.29
C ASN A 45 4.45 -0.73 7.67
N THR A 46 3.60 -1.57 8.23
CA THR A 46 3.76 -2.14 9.57
C THR A 46 4.76 -3.29 9.64
N CYS A 47 5.42 -3.67 8.54
CA CYS A 47 6.48 -4.69 8.57
C CYS A 47 7.76 -4.10 9.19
N PRO A 48 8.24 -4.66 10.32
CA PRO A 48 9.43 -4.15 11.00
C PRO A 48 10.75 -4.48 10.30
N ALA A 49 10.73 -5.14 9.13
CA ALA A 49 11.87 -5.32 8.22
C ALA A 49 13.16 -5.90 8.84
N THR A 50 13.04 -6.77 9.85
CA THR A 50 14.19 -7.54 10.35
C THR A 50 14.52 -8.70 9.40
N ASP A 51 15.68 -9.34 9.54
CA ASP A 51 16.09 -10.52 8.75
C ASP A 51 15.12 -11.70 9.05
N LEU A 52 14.07 -11.85 8.25
CA LEU A 52 12.81 -12.51 8.68
C LEU A 52 12.49 -13.86 8.02
N GLY A 53 13.41 -14.45 7.25
CA GLY A 53 13.14 -15.72 6.58
C GLY A 53 12.08 -15.60 5.47
N ILE A 54 11.32 -16.67 5.21
CA ILE A 54 10.39 -16.74 4.07
C ILE A 54 9.15 -15.85 4.30
N ILE A 55 8.92 -14.90 3.41
CA ILE A 55 7.63 -14.20 3.30
C ILE A 55 6.59 -15.21 2.77
N THR A 56 5.71 -15.70 3.64
CA THR A 56 4.68 -16.66 3.26
C THR A 56 3.42 -16.00 2.69
N LYS A 57 3.20 -14.70 2.97
CA LYS A 57 2.05 -13.95 2.47
C LYS A 57 2.30 -12.44 2.49
N VAL A 58 1.76 -11.76 1.49
CA VAL A 58 1.68 -10.30 1.38
C VAL A 58 0.24 -9.98 1.02
N GLU A 59 -0.44 -9.19 1.83
CA GLU A 59 -1.80 -8.72 1.53
C GLU A 59 -1.78 -7.22 1.26
N PHE A 60 -2.41 -6.81 0.17
CA PHE A 60 -2.65 -5.41 -0.16
C PHE A 60 -4.13 -5.10 0.07
N ARG A 61 -4.43 -4.05 0.83
CA ARG A 61 -5.79 -3.51 0.96
C ARG A 61 -5.85 -2.22 0.17
N LEU A 62 -6.49 -2.28 -0.99
CA LEU A 62 -6.56 -1.17 -1.93
C LEU A 62 -7.99 -1.07 -2.44
N TYR A 63 -8.54 0.14 -2.38
CA TYR A 63 -9.82 0.49 -2.96
C TYR A 63 -9.55 1.48 -4.08
N ALA A 64 -9.92 1.15 -5.32
CA ALA A 64 -9.90 2.09 -6.44
C ALA A 64 -11.25 2.07 -7.16
N TYR A 65 -11.67 3.25 -7.60
CA TYR A 65 -12.80 3.43 -8.49
C TYR A 65 -12.27 3.64 -9.89
N GLY A 66 -12.72 2.85 -10.86
CA GLY A 66 -12.29 2.97 -12.25
C GLY A 66 -13.41 3.45 -13.19
N ASP A 67 -13.11 4.44 -14.04
CA ASP A 67 -13.92 4.91 -15.17
C ASP A 67 -13.31 4.51 -16.54
N GLY A 68 -12.89 3.25 -16.64
CA GLY A 68 -12.63 2.56 -17.90
C GLY A 68 -11.19 2.13 -18.09
N ASP A 69 -10.22 3.05 -17.89
CA ASP A 69 -8.79 2.82 -18.14
C ASP A 69 -7.94 2.73 -16.86
N ASP A 70 -8.57 2.63 -15.69
CA ASP A 70 -7.85 2.66 -14.41
C ASP A 70 -7.13 1.35 -14.10
N ARG A 71 -5.88 1.50 -13.67
CA ARG A 71 -4.96 0.42 -13.37
C ARG A 71 -4.32 0.69 -12.01
N ILE A 72 -4.27 -0.34 -11.15
CA ILE A 72 -3.47 -0.32 -9.93
C ILE A 72 -2.22 -1.16 -10.17
N ASP A 73 -1.08 -0.49 -10.30
CA ASP A 73 0.23 -1.14 -10.33
C ASP A 73 0.91 -1.05 -8.96
N ILE A 74 1.28 -2.19 -8.39
CA ILE A 74 1.97 -2.26 -7.11
C ILE A 74 3.29 -2.99 -7.32
N THR A 75 4.40 -2.33 -7.03
CA THR A 75 5.71 -2.98 -6.93
C THR A 75 6.12 -2.98 -5.46
N PRO A 76 5.86 -4.07 -4.71
CA PRO A 76 6.34 -4.14 -3.33
C PRO A 76 7.86 -4.20 -3.32
N VAL A 77 8.48 -3.25 -2.62
CA VAL A 77 9.91 -3.27 -2.33
C VAL A 77 10.09 -3.69 -0.88
N PHE A 78 10.57 -4.92 -0.69
CA PHE A 78 11.00 -5.39 0.62
C PHE A 78 12.44 -4.92 0.83
N THR A 79 12.66 -4.08 1.83
CA THR A 79 14.02 -3.71 2.28
C THR A 79 14.38 -4.60 3.45
N GLY A 80 15.56 -5.20 3.42
CA GLY A 80 15.99 -6.19 4.41
C GLY A 80 15.97 -7.62 3.87
N GLY A 81 16.93 -8.41 4.35
CA GLY A 81 17.30 -9.72 3.84
C GLY A 81 18.77 -9.73 3.44
N ASN A 82 19.48 -10.77 3.83
CA ASN A 82 20.92 -10.90 3.56
C ASN A 82 21.26 -11.13 2.08
N GLY A 83 20.24 -11.18 1.21
CA GLY A 83 20.38 -11.24 -0.25
C GLY A 83 21.29 -12.37 -0.71
N ASP A 84 20.71 -13.52 -1.02
CA ASP A 84 21.30 -14.39 -2.05
C ASP A 84 20.66 -14.04 -3.40
#